data_AF-A0A1I7XNG6-F1
#
_entry.id   AF-A0A1I7XNG6-F1
#
_cell.length_a   1.000
_cell.length_b   1.000
_cell.length_c   1.000
_cell.angle_alpha   90.00
_cell.angle_beta   90.00
_cell.angle_gamma   90.00
#
_symmetry.space_group_name_H-M   'P 1'
#
loop_
_entity.id
_entity.type
_entity.pdbx_description
1 polymer ?
#
loop_
_entity_poly.entity_id
_entity_poly.type
_entity_poly.pdbx_seq_one_letter_code
_entity_poly.pdbx_strand_id
1 'polypeptide(L)'
;MSLIPLTVYDNLRRVCCSVFASSSRVDHTAIADRLVAGASLVDVLRWRRVSRAFRDAAVNRITQYTNIHVRVYDGLCKLYMRRTENMENEDLYWHPSSCLLLSEMNSHTLGIAVDSKPTWKDIKSLLSLLDIFRPTAEQVHMDSPIIEILVKEVIMNN
;
A
#
# COMPACT_ATOMS: atom_id res chain seq x y z
N MET A 1 10.14 9.14 -5.82
CA MET A 1 8.90 9.85 -5.40
C MET A 1 8.20 10.32 -6.66
N SER A 2 7.04 9.78 -7.03
CA SER A 2 6.22 10.38 -8.08
C SER A 2 5.26 11.37 -7.41
N LEU A 3 5.72 12.60 -7.17
CA LEU A 3 4.83 13.72 -6.79
C LEU A 3 3.94 14.15 -7.96
N ILE A 4 4.29 13.72 -9.18
CA ILE A 4 3.64 14.09 -10.44
C ILE A 4 2.13 13.83 -10.42
N PRO A 5 1.59 12.67 -10.01
CA PRO A 5 0.15 12.44 -10.00
C PRO A 5 -0.61 13.36 -9.05
N LEU A 6 -0.03 13.65 -7.86
CA LEU A 6 -0.62 14.57 -6.89
C LEU A 6 -0.55 16.03 -7.37
N THR A 7 0.57 16.42 -7.98
CA THR A 7 0.74 17.76 -8.57
C THR A 7 -0.21 17.96 -9.76
N VAL A 8 -0.39 16.94 -10.61
CA VAL A 8 -1.36 16.95 -11.70
C VAL A 8 -2.77 17.06 -11.14
N TYR A 9 -3.12 16.29 -10.11
CA TYR A 9 -4.41 16.40 -9.44
C TYR A 9 -4.66 17.80 -8.87
N ASP A 10 -3.69 18.38 -8.16
CA ASP A 10 -3.83 19.72 -7.57
C ASP A 10 -3.95 20.81 -8.64
N ASN A 11 -3.19 20.70 -9.73
CA ASN A 11 -3.29 21.63 -10.85
C ASN A 11 -4.62 21.52 -11.58
N LEU A 12 -5.07 20.30 -11.88
CA LEU A 12 -6.40 20.06 -12.45
C LEU A 12 -7.49 20.58 -11.52
N ARG A 13 -7.41 20.27 -10.23
CA ARG A 13 -8.34 20.80 -9.23
C ARG A 13 -8.37 22.32 -9.27
N ARG A 14 -7.22 23.01 -9.22
CA ARG A 14 -7.17 24.48 -9.21
C ARG A 14 -7.72 25.11 -10.49
N VAL A 15 -7.35 24.59 -11.66
CA VAL A 15 -7.81 25.10 -12.97
C VAL A 15 -9.29 24.81 -13.18
N CYS A 16 -9.75 23.62 -12.80
CA CYS A 16 -11.16 23.26 -12.91
C CYS A 16 -12.01 24.06 -11.90
N CYS A 17 -11.57 24.25 -10.66
CA CYS A 17 -12.36 25.00 -9.67
C CYS A 17 -12.68 26.44 -10.11
N SER A 18 -11.81 27.11 -10.87
CA SER A 18 -12.08 28.47 -11.39
C SER A 18 -12.96 28.48 -12.64
N VAL A 19 -12.83 27.49 -13.53
CA VAL A 19 -13.63 27.35 -14.77
C VAL A 19 -15.05 26.85 -14.48
N PHE A 20 -15.24 26.13 -13.37
CA PHE A 20 -16.50 25.44 -13.06
C PHE A 20 -17.23 25.97 -11.82
N ALA A 21 -16.86 27.15 -11.30
CA ALA A 21 -17.64 27.85 -10.28
C ALA A 21 -19.10 28.12 -10.71
N SER A 22 -19.39 28.03 -12.01
CA SER A 22 -20.72 28.14 -12.63
C SER A 22 -21.32 26.81 -13.12
N SER A 23 -20.63 25.66 -13.00
CA SER A 23 -21.20 24.35 -13.36
C SER A 23 -20.85 23.27 -12.32
N SER A 24 -21.86 22.72 -11.67
CA SER A 24 -21.79 21.79 -10.53
C SER A 24 -21.24 20.37 -10.81
N ARG A 25 -20.44 20.16 -11.87
CA ARG A 25 -20.22 18.82 -12.45
C ARG A 25 -18.76 18.41 -12.70
N VAL A 26 -17.76 18.99 -12.03
CA VAL A 26 -16.44 18.33 -12.02
C VAL A 26 -16.41 17.28 -10.93
N ASP A 27 -16.48 16.04 -11.36
CA ASP A 27 -16.40 14.89 -10.49
C ASP A 27 -14.94 14.63 -10.08
N HIS A 28 -14.48 15.38 -9.08
CA HIS A 28 -13.16 15.18 -8.47
C HIS A 28 -12.97 13.74 -7.96
N THR A 29 -14.05 12.99 -7.71
CA THR A 29 -13.97 11.59 -7.31
C THR A 29 -13.53 10.72 -8.47
N ALA A 30 -14.10 10.92 -9.67
CA ALA A 30 -13.70 10.19 -10.88
C ALA A 30 -12.22 10.40 -11.27
N ILE A 31 -11.66 11.59 -11.02
CA ILE A 31 -10.22 11.84 -11.24
C ILE A 31 -9.38 11.06 -10.23
N ALA A 32 -9.75 11.11 -8.95
CA ALA A 32 -9.06 10.38 -7.89
C ALA A 32 -9.11 8.87 -8.14
N ASP A 33 -10.26 8.32 -8.56
CA ASP A 33 -10.42 6.91 -8.90
C ASP A 33 -9.48 6.47 -10.02
N ARG A 34 -9.38 7.26 -11.09
CA ARG A 34 -8.47 6.95 -12.21
C ARG A 34 -7.00 7.01 -11.82
N LEU A 35 -6.62 8.00 -11.01
CA LEU A 35 -5.25 8.11 -10.51
C LEU A 35 -4.90 6.95 -9.57
N VAL A 36 -5.82 6.60 -8.67
CA VAL A 36 -5.66 5.45 -7.77
C VAL A 36 -5.61 4.14 -8.54
N ALA A 37 -6.42 3.95 -9.59
CA ALA A 37 -6.42 2.72 -10.39
C ALA A 37 -5.07 2.47 -11.09
N GLY A 38 -4.40 3.52 -11.56
CA GLY A 38 -3.09 3.40 -12.24
C GLY A 38 -1.87 3.46 -11.32
N ALA A 39 -2.05 3.67 -10.01
CA ALA A 39 -0.95 3.84 -9.06
C ALA A 39 -0.42 2.50 -8.52
N SER A 40 0.78 2.50 -7.94
CA SER A 40 1.24 1.36 -7.14
C SER A 40 0.44 1.25 -5.84
N LEU A 41 0.26 0.04 -5.29
CA LEU A 41 -0.37 -0.13 -3.97
C LEU A 41 0.32 0.70 -2.87
N VAL A 42 1.64 0.88 -2.96
CA VAL A 42 2.40 1.71 -2.01
C VAL A 42 1.94 3.17 -2.05
N ASP A 43 1.73 3.71 -3.25
CA ASP A 43 1.22 5.08 -3.42
C ASP A 43 -0.24 5.18 -2.97
N VAL A 44 -1.07 4.19 -3.28
CA VAL A 44 -2.47 4.12 -2.81
C VAL A 44 -2.55 4.16 -1.28
N LEU A 45 -1.74 3.35 -0.59
CA LEU A 45 -1.69 3.33 0.87
C LEU A 45 -1.31 4.70 1.45
N ARG A 46 -0.43 5.45 0.78
CA ARG A 46 -0.03 6.81 1.19
C ARG A 46 -1.13 7.83 0.90
N TRP A 47 -1.74 7.78 -0.28
CA TRP A 47 -2.71 8.77 -0.75
C TRP A 47 -4.01 8.77 0.05
N ARG A 48 -4.29 7.70 0.81
CA ARG A 48 -5.38 7.66 1.80
C ARG A 48 -5.40 8.82 2.79
N ARG A 49 -4.25 9.44 3.04
CA ARG A 49 -4.11 10.56 4.00
C ARG A 49 -4.11 11.95 3.33
N VAL A 50 -4.19 12.02 2.01
CA VAL A 50 -4.02 13.28 1.25
C VAL A 50 -5.33 14.07 1.16
N SER A 51 -6.43 13.42 0.77
CA SER A 51 -7.74 14.07 0.65
C SER A 51 -8.87 13.07 0.86
N ARG A 52 -10.11 13.57 1.08
CA ARG A 52 -11.29 12.70 1.17
C ARG A 52 -11.50 11.88 -0.10
N ALA A 53 -11.42 12.50 -1.28
CA ALA A 53 -11.60 11.81 -2.56
C ALA A 53 -10.55 10.70 -2.77
N PHE A 54 -9.27 10.97 -2.49
CA PHE A 54 -8.23 9.94 -2.58
C PHE A 54 -8.39 8.84 -1.53
N ARG A 55 -8.86 9.18 -0.33
CA ARG A 55 -9.14 8.21 0.70
C ARG A 55 -10.24 7.25 0.28
N ASP A 56 -11.34 7.77 -0.25
CA ASP A 56 -12.48 6.95 -0.64
C ASP A 56 -12.10 6.06 -1.84
N ALA A 57 -11.44 6.62 -2.86
CA ALA A 57 -10.90 5.88 -4.00
C ALA A 57 -9.90 4.78 -3.57
N ALA A 58 -8.97 5.11 -2.67
CA ALA A 58 -7.98 4.16 -2.17
C ALA A 58 -8.61 3.05 -1.33
N VAL A 59 -9.60 3.37 -0.48
CA VAL A 59 -10.35 2.37 0.28
C VAL A 59 -11.07 1.42 -0.66
N ASN A 60 -11.76 1.93 -1.69
CA ASN A 60 -12.46 1.12 -2.69
C ASN A 60 -11.53 0.13 -3.42
N ARG A 61 -10.30 0.55 -3.74
CA ARG A 61 -9.30 -0.36 -4.32
C ARG A 61 -8.80 -1.39 -3.31
N ILE A 62 -8.48 -0.95 -2.09
CA ILE A 62 -7.99 -1.82 -1.02
C ILE A 62 -9.01 -2.91 -0.66
N THR A 63 -10.30 -2.56 -0.66
CA THR A 63 -11.37 -3.51 -0.34
C THR A 63 -11.52 -4.64 -1.34
N GLN A 64 -10.87 -4.57 -2.51
CA GLN A 64 -10.89 -5.65 -3.50
C GLN A 64 -10.01 -6.83 -3.08
N TYR A 65 -8.98 -6.60 -2.26
CA TYR A 65 -8.08 -7.66 -1.80
C TYR A 65 -8.73 -8.44 -0.65
N THR A 66 -9.27 -9.61 -0.98
CA THR A 66 -9.88 -10.53 -0.03
C THR A 66 -8.91 -11.64 0.40
N ASN A 67 -7.91 -11.95 -0.43
CA ASN A 67 -6.90 -12.98 -0.16
C ASN A 67 -5.53 -12.35 0.09
N ILE A 68 -4.94 -12.59 1.26
CA ILE A 68 -3.63 -12.07 1.65
C ILE A 68 -2.66 -13.22 1.87
N HIS A 69 -1.52 -13.19 1.19
CA HIS A 69 -0.43 -14.15 1.40
C HIS A 69 0.76 -13.44 2.02
N VAL A 70 1.12 -13.81 3.24
CA VAL A 70 2.34 -13.36 3.92
C VAL A 70 3.38 -14.47 3.83
N ARG A 71 4.50 -14.20 3.14
CA ARG A 71 5.54 -15.19 2.84
C ARG A 71 6.90 -14.74 3.34
N VAL A 72 7.67 -15.69 3.84
CA VAL A 72 9.04 -15.48 4.33
C VAL A 72 10.03 -15.73 3.21
N TYR A 73 11.00 -14.82 3.06
CA TYR A 73 12.07 -14.92 2.08
C TYR A 73 13.43 -14.64 2.73
N ASP A 74 14.40 -15.50 2.45
CA ASP A 74 15.78 -15.30 2.92
C ASP A 74 16.47 -14.18 2.12
N GLY A 75 17.01 -13.19 2.83
CA GLY A 75 17.81 -12.13 2.22
C GLY A 75 17.00 -11.06 1.48
N LEU A 76 15.69 -11.00 1.70
CA LEU A 76 14.82 -9.92 1.21
C LEU A 76 15.35 -8.54 1.63
N CYS A 77 15.88 -8.39 2.84
CA CYS A 77 16.44 -7.11 3.28
C CYS A 77 17.74 -6.75 2.59
N LYS A 78 18.52 -7.73 2.13
CA LYS A 78 19.69 -7.43 1.29
C LYS A 78 19.26 -6.85 -0.04
N LEU A 79 18.16 -7.34 -0.62
CA LEU A 79 17.57 -6.77 -1.84
C LEU A 79 17.02 -5.36 -1.59
N TYR A 80 16.35 -5.14 -0.46
CA TYR A 80 15.86 -3.82 -0.06
C TYR A 80 17.01 -2.80 0.05
N MET A 81 18.13 -3.16 0.69
CA MET A 81 19.30 -2.27 0.82
C MET A 81 20.00 -2.03 -0.52
N ARG A 82 20.10 -3.04 -1.39
CA ARG A 82 20.64 -2.84 -2.75
C ARG A 82 19.79 -1.90 -3.59
N ARG A 83 18.47 -1.85 -3.38
CA ARG A 83 17.61 -0.86 -4.07
C ARG A 83 17.99 0.57 -3.70
N THR A 84 18.33 0.83 -2.44
CA THR A 84 18.81 2.16 -2.03
C THR A 84 20.15 2.52 -2.67
N GLU A 85 20.92 1.53 -3.10
CA GLU A 85 22.25 1.71 -3.72
C GLU A 85 22.17 1.77 -5.26
N ASN A 86 21.31 0.96 -5.89
CA ASN A 86 21.16 0.84 -7.34
C ASN A 86 19.69 1.07 -7.74
N MET A 87 19.43 2.10 -8.56
CA MET A 87 18.09 2.52 -9.00
C MET A 87 17.41 1.58 -10.03
N GLU A 88 17.95 0.39 -10.30
CA GLU A 88 17.50 -0.48 -11.41
C GLU A 88 16.33 -1.42 -11.08
N ASN A 89 15.87 -1.50 -9.82
CA ASN A 89 14.71 -2.32 -9.44
C ASN A 89 13.41 -1.51 -9.53
N GLU A 90 13.00 -1.13 -10.73
CA GLU A 90 11.80 -0.31 -10.97
C GLU A 90 10.48 -1.05 -10.71
N ASP A 91 10.45 -2.38 -10.76
CA ASP A 91 9.20 -3.15 -10.72
C ASP A 91 8.81 -3.69 -9.33
N LEU A 92 9.57 -3.39 -8.28
CA LEU A 92 9.30 -3.90 -6.92
C LEU A 92 8.69 -2.82 -6.02
N TYR A 93 7.48 -3.09 -5.52
CA TYR A 93 6.75 -2.17 -4.65
C TYR A 93 7.05 -2.41 -3.17
N TRP A 94 8.13 -1.80 -2.69
CA TRP A 94 8.50 -1.88 -1.28
C TRP A 94 7.71 -0.92 -0.40
N HIS A 95 7.45 -1.34 0.83
CA HIS A 95 6.91 -0.48 1.86
C HIS A 95 7.85 0.73 2.11
N PRO A 96 7.31 1.95 2.34
CA PRO A 96 8.07 3.20 2.50
C PRO A 96 9.23 3.15 3.49
N SER A 97 9.03 2.44 4.58
CA SER A 97 9.87 2.57 5.77
C SER A 97 10.38 1.24 6.31
N SER A 98 10.04 0.12 5.68
CA SER A 98 10.39 -1.22 6.18
C SER A 98 10.73 -2.15 5.02
N CYS A 99 11.47 -3.20 5.35
CA CYS A 99 11.85 -4.28 4.45
C CYS A 99 10.64 -5.22 4.23
N LEU A 100 9.60 -4.68 3.63
CA LEU A 100 8.41 -5.42 3.22
C LEU A 100 8.19 -5.17 1.75
N LEU A 101 8.00 -6.23 0.99
CA LEU A 101 7.68 -6.14 -0.42
C LEU A 101 6.20 -6.47 -0.62
N LEU A 102 5.50 -5.59 -1.32
CA LEU A 102 4.09 -5.75 -1.68
C LEU A 102 4.03 -6.19 -3.15
N SER A 103 3.21 -7.20 -3.42
CA SER A 103 3.01 -7.74 -4.77
C SER A 103 1.52 -7.92 -5.02
N GLU A 104 0.97 -7.14 -5.94
CA GLU A 104 -0.40 -7.32 -6.41
C GLU A 104 -0.40 -8.51 -7.38
N MET A 105 -0.88 -9.67 -6.93
CA MET A 105 -0.83 -10.90 -7.71
C MET A 105 -1.99 -10.98 -8.73
N ASN A 106 -3.18 -10.55 -8.30
CA ASN A 106 -4.36 -10.38 -9.14
C ASN A 106 -5.34 -9.39 -8.47
N SER A 107 -6.52 -9.20 -9.04
CA SER A 107 -7.53 -8.25 -8.57
C SER A 107 -8.02 -8.46 -7.13
N HIS A 108 -7.83 -9.66 -6.56
CA HIS A 108 -8.31 -10.00 -5.22
C HIS A 108 -7.20 -10.52 -4.28
N THR A 109 -5.96 -10.62 -4.78
CA THR A 109 -4.88 -11.32 -4.08
C THR A 109 -3.68 -10.41 -3.90
N LEU A 110 -3.30 -10.21 -2.64
CA LEU A 110 -2.14 -9.44 -2.23
C LEU A 110 -1.07 -10.37 -1.63
N GLY A 111 0.13 -10.32 -2.20
CA GLY A 111 1.33 -10.88 -1.61
C GLY A 111 2.08 -9.85 -0.77
N ILE A 112 2.49 -10.26 0.43
CA ILE A 112 3.37 -9.52 1.33
C ILE A 112 4.58 -10.41 1.63
N ALA A 113 5.74 -10.01 1.16
CA ALA A 113 6.99 -10.71 1.45
C ALA A 113 7.71 -10.04 2.62
N VAL A 114 8.19 -10.87 3.54
CA VAL A 114 8.90 -10.51 4.78
C VAL A 114 10.25 -11.24 4.79
N ASP A 115 11.30 -10.62 5.30
CA ASP A 115 12.59 -11.29 5.46
C ASP A 115 12.50 -12.39 6.54
N SER A 116 13.34 -13.42 6.45
CA SER A 116 13.44 -14.48 7.46
C SER A 116 14.01 -14.01 8.80
N LYS A 117 14.71 -12.87 8.80
CA LYS A 117 15.22 -12.19 9.99
C LYS A 117 14.63 -10.78 10.06
N PRO A 118 13.30 -10.65 10.23
CA PRO A 118 12.66 -9.35 10.22
C PRO A 118 13.08 -8.54 11.43
N THR A 119 13.30 -7.23 11.23
CA THR A 119 13.48 -6.33 12.36
C THR A 119 12.14 -6.04 13.02
N TRP A 120 12.17 -5.50 14.24
CA TRP A 120 10.96 -5.08 14.93
C TRP A 120 10.12 -4.07 14.15
N LYS A 121 10.80 -3.19 13.42
CA LYS A 121 10.17 -2.19 12.56
C LYS A 121 9.38 -2.86 11.42
N ASP A 122 9.90 -3.96 10.88
CA ASP A 122 9.26 -4.71 9.80
C ASP A 122 7.99 -5.41 10.32
N ILE A 123 8.05 -6.02 11.51
CA ILE A 123 6.89 -6.65 12.15
C ILE A 123 5.78 -5.62 12.45
N LYS A 124 6.12 -4.46 13.02
CA LYS A 124 5.14 -3.39 13.25
C LYS A 124 4.51 -2.88 11.96
N SER A 125 5.30 -2.78 10.90
CA SER A 125 4.80 -2.34 9.59
C SER A 125 3.90 -3.41 8.97
N LEU A 126 4.22 -4.70 9.14
CA LEU A 126 3.37 -5.82 8.71
C LEU A 126 2.03 -5.80 9.45
N LEU A 127 2.04 -5.67 10.78
CA LEU A 127 0.82 -5.54 11.58
C LEU A 127 -0.04 -4.36 11.13
N SER A 128 0.59 -3.19 10.94
CA SER A 128 -0.11 -2.00 10.45
C SER A 128 -0.72 -2.20 9.07
N LEU A 129 -0.06 -2.96 8.19
CA LEU A 129 -0.61 -3.33 6.88
C LEU A 129 -1.79 -4.29 7.03
N LEU A 130 -1.66 -5.33 7.84
CA LEU A 130 -2.73 -6.30 8.07
C LEU A 130 -3.97 -5.63 8.64
N ASP A 131 -3.83 -4.67 9.55
CA ASP A 131 -4.96 -3.89 10.08
C ASP A 131 -5.69 -3.07 9.01
N ILE A 132 -5.00 -2.64 7.95
CA ILE A 132 -5.62 -1.91 6.83
C ILE A 132 -6.53 -2.83 6.01
N PHE A 133 -6.12 -4.07 5.79
CA PHE A 133 -6.89 -5.05 5.01
C PHE A 133 -7.85 -5.89 5.86
N ARG A 134 -7.70 -5.88 7.19
CA ARG A 134 -8.52 -6.64 8.14
C ARG A 134 -10.03 -6.54 7.90
N PRO A 135 -10.62 -5.38 7.54
CA PRO A 135 -12.07 -5.30 7.32
C PRO A 135 -12.58 -6.10 6.11
N THR A 136 -11.71 -6.44 5.16
CA THR A 136 -12.08 -7.09 3.89
C THR A 136 -11.37 -8.42 3.62
N ALA A 137 -10.36 -8.75 4.41
CA ALA A 137 -9.63 -10.00 4.29
C ALA A 137 -10.54 -11.19 4.66
N GLU A 138 -10.87 -12.01 3.68
CA GLU A 138 -11.59 -13.28 3.86
C GLU A 138 -10.62 -14.42 4.20
N GLN A 139 -9.46 -14.44 3.54
CA GLN A 139 -8.43 -15.46 3.74
C GLN A 139 -7.07 -14.81 3.95
N VAL A 140 -6.37 -15.25 5.00
CA VAL A 140 -5.01 -14.84 5.28
C VAL A 140 -4.13 -16.08 5.43
N HIS A 141 -3.22 -16.26 4.47
CA HIS A 141 -2.26 -17.35 4.46
C HIS A 141 -0.91 -16.79 4.94
N MET A 142 -0.35 -17.38 5.99
CA MET A 142 0.96 -16.99 6.50
C MET A 142 1.85 -18.19 6.67
N ASP A 143 3.14 -18.02 6.40
CA ASP A 143 4.13 -19.03 6.76
C ASP A 143 4.25 -19.15 8.29
N SER A 144 4.51 -20.37 8.78
CA SER A 144 4.59 -20.67 10.22
C SER A 144 5.47 -19.70 11.03
N PRO A 145 6.67 -19.32 10.56
CA PRO A 145 7.53 -18.40 11.32
C PRO A 145 6.87 -17.05 11.58
N ILE A 146 6.05 -16.55 10.64
CA ILE A 146 5.32 -15.29 10.83
C ILE A 146 4.23 -15.46 11.89
N ILE A 147 3.48 -16.55 11.83
CA ILE A 147 2.44 -16.84 12.82
C ILE A 147 3.04 -16.89 14.22
N GLU A 148 4.17 -17.58 14.39
CA GLU A 148 4.87 -17.67 15.68
C GLU A 148 5.32 -16.29 16.20
N ILE A 149 5.83 -15.43 15.33
CA ILE A 149 6.23 -14.06 15.71
C ILE A 149 5.01 -13.23 16.12
N LEU A 150 3.92 -13.29 15.35
CA LEU A 150 2.70 -12.53 15.63
C LEU A 150 2.01 -13.00 16.92
N VAL A 151 1.97 -14.31 17.17
CA VAL A 151 1.41 -14.87 18.40
C VAL A 151 2.22 -14.42 19.62
N LYS A 152 3.56 -14.46 19.54
CA LYS A 152 4.41 -13.94 20.61
C LYS A 152 4.12 -12.47 20.90
N GLU A 153 3.89 -11.67 19.87
CA GLU A 153 3.62 -10.24 20.02
C GLU A 153 2.25 -9.94 20.65
N VAL A 154 1.21 -10.66 20.25
CA VAL A 154 -0.13 -10.51 20.88
C VAL A 154 -0.10 -10.94 22.34
N ILE A 155 0.70 -11.96 22.69
CA ILE A 155 0.84 -12.44 24.06
C ILE A 155 1.69 -11.51 24.92
N MET A 156 2.74 -10.89 24.37
CA MET A 156 3.64 -10.02 25.14
C MET A 156 3.08 -8.61 25.39
N ASN A 157 2.09 -8.17 24.62
CA ASN A 157 1.46 -6.86 24.76
C ASN A 157 0.10 -6.87 25.47
N ASN A 158 -0.37 -8.02 25.96
CA ASN A 158 -1.53 -8.17 26.84
C ASN A 158 -1.10 -8.59 28.24
#